data_AF-A0AAV4I4H7-F1
#
_entry.id   AF-A0AAV4I4H7-F1
#
_cell.length_a   1.000
_cell.length_b   1.000
_cell.length_c   1.000
_cell.angle_alpha   90.00
_cell.angle_beta   90.00
_cell.angle_gamma   90.00
#
_symmetry.space_group_name_H-M   'P 1'
#
loop_
_entity.id
_entity.type
_entity.pdbx_description
1 polymer ?
#
loop_
_entity_poly.entity_id
_entity_poly.type
_entity_poly.pdbx_seq_one_letter_code
_entity_poly.pdbx_strand_id
1 'polypeptide(L)'
;MQLDSESEEYDDEDRDPSYSLPKARQSSDKDTDQLDDSRDSTPPSPSQHEVPKHTEDEPVTAPPRKKKRLRTEKERNERDAISHGVKGGCGVAYKMACNQKFTIEQRDQINKSFWELTLDERRKWVWSNVRQMKSKRTTTQGDSRRGKTFQYQLRKVLTEDDGSIVDVCKVFFLTTLGYNKRSDGVIMRILNSAPPEALSPAPDMRGKHAPKNKIDVMEIQRHIKSFNPVVHHYRREHAPNRLYLPSDITITDMHKDFCQNVFAISRESYRKQVVEMNVSFAVLEGE
;
A
#
# COMPACT_ATOMS: atom_id res chain seq x y z
N MET A 1 30.25 -21.17 -57.65
CA MET A 1 30.70 -22.22 -56.70
C MET A 1 32.19 -22.03 -56.51
N GLN A 2 32.56 -21.31 -55.47
CA GLN A 2 33.90 -21.27 -54.89
C GLN A 2 33.61 -21.16 -53.38
N LEU A 3 34.05 -22.19 -52.66
CA LEU A 3 33.90 -22.37 -51.22
C LEU A 3 35.25 -21.95 -50.63
N ASP A 4 35.29 -20.79 -50.00
CA ASP A 4 36.41 -20.41 -49.15
C ASP A 4 35.97 -20.59 -47.69
N SER A 5 36.66 -21.54 -47.06
CA SER A 5 36.58 -21.91 -45.66
C SER A 5 37.50 -20.99 -44.85
N GLU A 6 36.93 -20.18 -43.97
CA GLU A 6 37.69 -19.51 -42.91
C GLU A 6 37.12 -19.94 -41.56
N SER A 7 37.94 -20.71 -40.85
CA SER A 7 37.80 -21.09 -39.46
C SER A 7 38.37 -19.97 -38.58
N GLU A 8 37.51 -19.28 -37.83
CA GLU A 8 37.95 -18.34 -36.80
C GLU A 8 38.22 -19.10 -35.49
N GLU A 9 39.50 -19.17 -35.13
CA GLU A 9 39.99 -19.59 -33.82
C GLU A 9 39.63 -18.51 -32.78
N TYR A 10 38.88 -18.90 -31.74
CA TYR A 10 38.61 -18.05 -30.59
C TYR A 10 39.73 -18.24 -29.55
N ASP A 11 40.53 -17.19 -29.39
CA ASP A 11 41.61 -17.04 -28.41
C ASP A 11 41.00 -16.66 -27.04
N ASP A 12 40.95 -17.63 -26.11
CA ASP A 12 40.28 -17.54 -24.80
C ASP A 12 41.30 -17.46 -23.65
N GLU A 13 42.13 -16.41 -23.65
CA GLU A 13 43.06 -16.12 -22.55
C GLU A 13 42.98 -14.66 -22.08
N ASP A 14 41.87 -14.28 -21.44
CA ASP A 14 41.81 -13.08 -20.58
C ASP A 14 41.15 -13.43 -19.23
N ARG A 15 41.85 -14.25 -18.44
CA ARG A 15 41.47 -14.57 -17.07
C ARG A 15 42.16 -13.60 -16.10
N ASP A 16 41.46 -12.50 -15.78
CA ASP A 16 41.94 -11.45 -14.86
C ASP A 16 42.28 -12.03 -13.46
N PRO A 17 43.54 -11.95 -13.00
CA PRO A 17 43.99 -12.47 -11.70
C PRO A 17 43.47 -11.71 -10.46
N SER A 18 42.63 -10.69 -10.60
CA SER A 18 42.26 -9.78 -9.50
C SER A 18 40.79 -9.88 -9.02
N TYR A 19 40.00 -10.86 -9.47
CA TYR A 19 38.60 -10.98 -9.03
C TYR A 19 38.50 -11.57 -7.60
N SER A 20 38.43 -10.69 -6.59
CA SER A 20 38.16 -11.07 -5.21
C SER A 20 36.66 -10.97 -4.89
N LEU A 21 36.04 -12.13 -4.64
CA LEU A 21 34.65 -12.26 -4.21
C LEU A 21 34.42 -11.56 -2.85
N PRO A 22 33.35 -10.76 -2.68
CA PRO A 22 33.02 -10.18 -1.38
C PRO A 22 32.55 -11.26 -0.40
N LYS A 23 33.21 -11.32 0.77
CA LYS A 23 32.92 -12.25 1.86
C LYS A 23 31.51 -12.07 2.42
N ALA A 24 30.85 -13.21 2.64
CA ALA A 24 29.57 -13.34 3.32
C ALA A 24 29.62 -12.73 4.74
N ARG A 25 28.59 -11.97 5.11
CA ARG A 25 28.40 -11.46 6.47
C ARG A 25 28.06 -12.60 7.40
N GLN A 26 28.98 -12.91 8.31
CA GLN A 26 28.73 -13.75 9.48
C GLN A 26 27.99 -12.91 10.53
N SER A 27 26.86 -13.43 11.00
CA SER A 27 26.15 -12.97 12.18
C SER A 27 26.84 -13.51 13.43
N SER A 28 27.36 -12.63 14.28
CA SER A 28 27.89 -12.97 15.59
C SER A 28 26.90 -12.52 16.68
N ASP A 29 26.28 -13.50 17.31
CA ASP A 29 25.70 -13.40 18.66
C ASP A 29 26.80 -13.50 19.72
N LYS A 30 26.44 -12.99 20.91
CA LYS A 30 27.09 -13.08 22.24
C LYS A 30 27.87 -11.85 22.67
N ASP A 31 27.34 -11.17 23.68
CA ASP A 31 28.12 -10.84 24.86
C ASP A 31 27.26 -10.94 26.12
N THR A 32 27.83 -11.62 27.11
CA THR A 32 27.34 -12.02 28.41
C THR A 32 27.79 -11.04 29.51
N ASP A 33 26.95 -10.94 30.54
CA ASP A 33 27.19 -10.65 31.95
C ASP A 33 28.44 -9.88 32.41
N GLN A 34 28.18 -8.80 33.15
CA GLN A 34 29.03 -8.40 34.29
C GLN A 34 28.18 -8.24 35.55
N LEU A 35 28.65 -8.95 36.58
CA LEU A 35 28.18 -8.99 37.96
C LEU A 35 28.66 -7.74 38.72
N ASP A 36 27.84 -7.25 39.64
CA ASP A 36 28.26 -6.45 40.79
C ASP A 36 27.72 -7.13 42.06
N ASP A 37 28.62 -7.22 43.03
CA ASP A 37 28.66 -8.00 44.25
C ASP A 37 28.48 -7.02 45.42
N SER A 38 27.46 -7.19 46.25
CA SER A 38 27.50 -6.66 47.61
C SER A 38 26.55 -7.42 48.54
N ARG A 39 27.20 -8.08 49.49
CA ARG A 39 26.68 -8.90 50.58
C ARG A 39 26.06 -8.03 51.67
N ASP A 40 24.95 -8.47 52.27
CA ASP A 40 24.82 -8.41 53.72
C ASP A 40 23.94 -9.54 54.24
N SER A 41 24.32 -10.02 55.42
CA SER A 41 23.83 -11.19 56.12
C SER A 41 22.55 -10.87 56.89
N THR A 42 21.65 -11.84 57.05
CA THR A 42 21.24 -12.46 58.34
C THR A 42 19.94 -13.25 58.13
N PRO A 43 19.83 -14.51 58.57
CA PRO A 43 18.63 -15.33 58.38
C PRO A 43 17.66 -15.25 59.58
N PRO A 44 16.35 -15.39 59.34
CA PRO A 44 15.49 -16.02 60.33
C PRO A 44 14.69 -17.22 59.80
N SER A 45 14.49 -18.12 60.77
CA SER A 45 13.84 -19.43 60.77
C SER A 45 12.37 -19.48 60.28
N PRO A 46 11.81 -20.69 60.06
CA PRO A 46 10.64 -20.93 59.22
C PRO A 46 9.33 -20.68 59.96
N SER A 47 8.43 -19.90 59.34
CA SER A 47 7.04 -19.77 59.78
C SER A 47 6.12 -20.37 58.72
N GLN A 48 5.25 -21.25 59.19
CA GLN A 48 4.26 -21.99 58.43
C GLN A 48 3.25 -21.00 57.81
N HIS A 49 3.30 -20.83 56.48
CA HIS A 49 2.21 -20.20 55.74
C HIS A 49 1.51 -21.24 54.89
N GLU A 50 0.25 -21.45 55.25
CA GLU A 50 -0.72 -22.32 54.59
C GLU A 50 -0.86 -21.95 53.10
N VAL A 51 -0.87 -22.97 52.25
CA VAL A 51 -1.10 -22.88 50.81
C VAL A 51 -2.54 -22.38 50.57
N PRO A 52 -2.75 -21.21 49.93
CA PRO A 52 -4.09 -20.81 49.52
C PRO A 52 -4.57 -21.68 48.36
N LYS A 53 -5.76 -22.28 48.56
CA LYS A 53 -6.54 -23.02 47.57
C LYS A 53 -6.64 -22.26 46.25
N HIS A 54 -6.27 -22.94 45.17
CA HIS A 54 -6.58 -22.58 43.79
C HIS A 54 -8.10 -22.40 43.64
N THR A 55 -8.57 -21.16 43.53
CA THR A 55 -9.91 -20.87 42.98
C THR A 55 -9.80 -20.88 41.47
N GLU A 56 -10.71 -21.61 40.83
CA GLU A 56 -10.84 -21.73 39.38
C GLU A 56 -11.15 -20.34 38.80
N ASP A 57 -10.18 -19.76 38.07
CA ASP A 57 -10.37 -18.52 37.34
C ASP A 57 -11.29 -18.76 36.14
N GLU A 58 -12.48 -18.13 36.20
CA GLU A 58 -13.36 -17.90 35.05
C GLU A 58 -12.58 -17.27 33.89
N PRO A 59 -12.75 -17.74 32.64
CA PRO A 59 -12.02 -17.21 31.50
C PRO A 59 -12.47 -15.77 31.23
N VAL A 60 -11.63 -14.81 31.59
CA VAL A 60 -11.82 -13.39 31.27
C VAL A 60 -11.78 -13.22 29.76
N THR A 61 -12.95 -13.24 29.11
CA THR A 61 -13.08 -12.91 27.69
C THR A 61 -12.75 -11.43 27.52
N ALA A 62 -11.58 -11.13 26.97
CA ALA A 62 -11.18 -9.77 26.65
C ALA A 62 -12.27 -9.09 25.79
N PRO A 63 -12.71 -7.87 26.14
CA PRO A 63 -13.78 -7.21 25.42
C PRO A 63 -13.41 -7.01 23.94
N PRO A 64 -14.36 -7.15 23.01
CA PRO A 64 -14.09 -7.06 21.59
C PRO A 64 -13.44 -5.72 21.26
N ARG A 65 -12.24 -5.76 20.65
CA ARG A 65 -11.51 -4.56 20.22
C ARG A 65 -12.41 -3.71 19.34
N LYS A 66 -12.81 -2.53 19.84
CA LYS A 66 -13.54 -1.53 19.05
C LYS A 66 -12.74 -1.24 17.79
N LYS A 67 -13.31 -1.54 16.61
CA LYS A 67 -12.67 -1.27 15.32
C LYS A 67 -12.43 0.24 15.23
N LYS A 68 -11.16 0.66 15.10
CA LYS A 68 -10.83 2.08 14.92
C LYS A 68 -11.58 2.60 13.71
N ARG A 69 -12.34 3.68 13.88
CA ARG A 69 -13.08 4.34 12.80
C ARG A 69 -12.11 4.67 11.66
N LEU A 70 -12.52 4.39 10.43
CA LEU A 70 -11.76 4.80 9.26
C LEU A 70 -11.70 6.33 9.24
N ARG A 71 -10.50 6.90 9.17
CA ARG A 71 -10.36 8.37 9.08
C ARG A 71 -10.97 8.89 7.79
N THR A 72 -11.60 10.06 7.88
CA THR A 72 -12.05 10.79 6.69
C THR A 72 -10.86 11.28 5.87
N GLU A 73 -11.08 11.67 4.62
CA GLU A 73 -10.01 12.23 3.79
C GLU A 73 -9.41 13.51 4.39
N LYS A 74 -10.26 14.39 4.91
CA LYS A 74 -9.85 15.63 5.57
C LYS A 74 -8.96 15.36 6.79
N GLU A 75 -9.36 14.45 7.67
CA GLU A 75 -8.56 14.05 8.85
C GLU A 75 -7.19 13.47 8.47
N ARG A 76 -7.10 12.75 7.33
CA ARG A 76 -5.81 12.24 6.82
C ARG A 76 -4.94 13.38 6.30
N ASN A 77 -5.50 14.30 5.53
CA ASN A 77 -4.76 15.44 4.98
C ASN A 77 -4.22 16.35 6.09
N GLU A 78 -5.03 16.69 7.09
CA GLU A 78 -4.61 17.52 8.23
C GLU A 78 -3.43 16.89 8.99
N ARG A 79 -3.50 15.59 9.25
CA ARG A 79 -2.40 14.85 9.89
C ARG A 79 -1.13 14.88 9.03
N ASP A 80 -1.27 14.66 7.72
CA ASP A 80 -0.13 14.69 6.82
C ASP A 80 0.48 16.10 6.77
N ALA A 81 -0.34 17.16 6.74
CA ALA A 81 0.08 18.56 6.80
C ALA A 81 0.92 18.87 8.04
N ILE A 82 0.48 18.42 9.22
CA ILE A 82 1.22 18.58 10.49
C ILE A 82 2.62 17.94 10.39
N SER A 83 2.73 16.78 9.74
CA SER A 83 4.01 16.09 9.57
C SER A 83 4.93 16.70 8.51
N HIS A 84 4.40 17.61 7.67
CA HIS A 84 5.06 18.14 6.49
C HIS A 84 5.25 19.67 6.51
N GLY A 85 5.67 20.21 7.66
CA GLY A 85 6.14 21.60 7.75
C GLY A 85 7.37 21.88 6.86
N VAL A 86 7.57 23.16 6.53
CA VAL A 86 8.68 23.63 5.68
C VAL A 86 10.03 23.22 6.28
N LYS A 87 10.91 22.68 5.44
CA LYS A 87 12.25 22.23 5.82
C LYS A 87 13.33 23.21 5.36
N GLY A 88 14.53 23.07 5.93
CA GLY A 88 15.69 23.85 5.49
C GLY A 88 15.94 23.73 3.98
N GLY A 89 16.09 24.87 3.30
CA GLY A 89 16.16 24.96 1.85
C GLY A 89 17.42 24.35 1.22
N CYS A 90 17.71 24.76 -0.02
CA CYS A 90 18.99 24.44 -0.65
C CYS A 90 20.14 25.18 0.04
N GLY A 91 21.39 24.70 -0.10
CA GLY A 91 22.55 25.41 0.44
C GLY A 91 22.76 26.78 -0.23
N VAL A 92 23.54 27.66 0.41
CA VAL A 92 23.87 28.99 -0.13
C VAL A 92 24.68 28.89 -1.42
N ALA A 93 25.50 27.84 -1.55
CA ALA A 93 26.31 27.55 -2.75
C ALA A 93 25.51 26.99 -3.94
N TYR A 94 24.17 26.94 -3.87
CA TYR A 94 23.36 26.42 -4.97
C TYR A 94 23.25 27.44 -6.10
N LYS A 95 23.56 27.03 -7.34
CA LYS A 95 23.59 27.86 -8.56
C LYS A 95 22.34 28.74 -8.78
N MET A 96 21.19 28.32 -8.27
CA MET A 96 19.91 29.02 -8.48
C MET A 96 19.52 30.00 -7.37
N ALA A 97 20.31 30.07 -6.28
CA ALA A 97 20.12 30.97 -5.15
C ALA A 97 18.67 31.02 -4.61
N CYS A 98 17.96 29.87 -4.56
CA CYS A 98 16.52 29.84 -4.31
C CYS A 98 16.11 30.47 -2.96
N ASN A 99 16.93 30.36 -1.92
CA ASN A 99 16.66 30.97 -0.61
C ASN A 99 16.68 32.50 -0.63
N GLN A 100 17.35 33.13 -1.60
CA GLN A 100 17.32 34.60 -1.75
C GLN A 100 16.07 35.05 -2.51
N LYS A 101 15.49 34.16 -3.30
CA LYS A 101 14.30 34.47 -4.12
C LYS A 101 13.00 34.40 -3.35
N PHE A 102 12.96 33.62 -2.27
CA PHE A 102 11.76 33.36 -1.48
C PHE A 102 12.03 33.61 -0.01
N THR A 103 11.16 34.36 0.64
CA THR A 103 11.18 34.50 2.10
C THR A 103 10.65 33.24 2.78
N ILE A 104 10.85 33.13 4.10
CA ILE A 104 10.36 31.97 4.87
C ILE A 104 8.82 31.98 4.87
N GLU A 105 8.21 33.15 5.02
CA GLU A 105 6.76 33.34 5.04
C GLU A 105 6.13 32.92 3.71
N GLN A 106 6.77 33.25 2.59
CA GLN A 106 6.33 32.81 1.26
C GLN A 106 6.36 31.29 1.14
N ARG A 107 7.39 30.64 1.69
CA ARG A 107 7.50 29.17 1.68
C ARG A 107 6.42 28.54 2.56
N ASP A 108 6.15 29.11 3.73
CA ASP A 108 5.10 28.65 4.62
C ASP A 108 3.72 28.82 3.98
N GLN A 109 3.48 29.90 3.25
CA GLN A 109 2.22 30.11 2.54
C GLN A 109 2.03 29.11 1.39
N ILE A 110 3.09 28.83 0.62
CA ILE A 110 3.07 27.79 -0.41
C ILE A 110 2.80 26.42 0.22
N ASN A 111 3.44 26.12 1.35
CA ASN A 111 3.26 24.86 2.06
C ASN A 111 1.81 24.70 2.57
N LYS A 112 1.28 25.70 3.27
CA LYS A 112 -0.09 25.72 3.78
C LYS A 112 -1.10 25.52 2.64
N SER A 113 -1.02 26.34 1.60
CA SER A 113 -1.93 26.22 0.45
C SER A 113 -1.82 24.87 -0.25
N PHE A 114 -0.62 24.28 -0.34
CA PHE A 114 -0.44 22.94 -0.90
C PHE A 114 -1.10 21.84 -0.05
N TRP A 115 -1.03 21.93 1.28
CA TRP A 115 -1.56 20.91 2.19
C TRP A 115 -3.05 21.06 2.51
N GLU A 116 -3.64 22.22 2.20
CA GLU A 116 -5.10 22.43 2.20
C GLU A 116 -5.79 21.68 1.04
N LEU A 117 -5.08 21.42 -0.06
CA LEU A 117 -5.59 20.71 -1.22
C LEU A 117 -5.86 19.22 -0.96
N THR A 118 -6.86 18.67 -1.65
CA THR A 118 -7.11 17.22 -1.70
C THR A 118 -5.92 16.48 -2.33
N LEU A 119 -5.88 15.14 -2.19
CA LEU A 119 -4.79 14.35 -2.77
C LEU A 119 -4.70 14.52 -4.30
N ASP A 120 -5.84 14.52 -4.99
CA ASP A 120 -5.90 14.66 -6.45
C ASP A 120 -5.51 16.07 -6.90
N GLU A 121 -5.92 17.11 -6.16
CA GLU A 121 -5.51 18.49 -6.43
C GLU A 121 -4.02 18.69 -6.20
N ARG A 122 -3.43 18.09 -5.15
CA ARG A 122 -1.97 18.10 -4.95
C ARG A 122 -1.22 17.47 -6.11
N ARG A 123 -1.74 16.36 -6.66
CA ARG A 123 -1.16 15.72 -7.85
C ARG A 123 -1.19 16.66 -9.05
N LYS A 124 -2.33 17.31 -9.30
CA LYS A 124 -2.48 18.31 -10.37
C LYS A 124 -1.56 19.51 -10.15
N TRP A 125 -1.41 19.98 -8.92
CA TRP A 125 -0.54 21.08 -8.55
C TRP A 125 0.93 20.74 -8.81
N VAL A 126 1.39 19.54 -8.43
CA VAL A 126 2.77 19.10 -8.74
C VAL A 126 2.97 18.97 -10.26
N TRP A 127 1.99 18.44 -10.97
CA TRP A 127 2.03 18.31 -12.43
C TRP A 127 2.19 19.66 -13.13
N SER A 128 1.46 20.70 -12.71
CA SER A 128 1.54 22.03 -13.31
C SER A 128 2.83 22.79 -12.98
N ASN A 129 3.44 22.49 -11.82
CA ASN A 129 4.66 23.16 -11.34
C ASN A 129 5.95 22.40 -11.66
N VAL A 130 5.88 21.21 -12.27
CA VAL A 130 7.06 20.43 -12.66
C VAL A 130 6.97 20.02 -14.12
N ARG A 131 7.87 20.55 -14.94
CA ARG A 131 7.91 20.28 -16.38
C ARG A 131 8.96 19.25 -16.72
N GLN A 132 8.58 18.26 -17.53
CA GLN A 132 9.52 17.32 -18.13
C GLN A 132 10.14 17.94 -19.38
N MET A 133 11.46 17.93 -19.46
CA MET A 133 12.25 18.47 -20.57
C MET A 133 13.17 17.39 -21.12
N LYS A 134 13.50 17.47 -22.42
CA LYS A 134 14.56 16.64 -23.00
C LYS A 134 15.92 17.09 -22.45
N SER A 135 16.87 16.15 -22.29
CA SER A 135 18.23 16.52 -21.89
C SER A 135 18.87 17.39 -22.98
N LYS A 136 19.40 18.56 -22.62
CA LYS A 136 20.05 19.49 -23.57
C LYS A 136 21.46 19.07 -23.97
N ARG A 137 22.11 18.24 -23.15
CA ARG A 137 23.48 17.78 -23.37
C ARG A 137 23.55 16.28 -23.10
N THR A 138 24.24 15.57 -23.99
CA THR A 138 24.57 14.16 -23.84
C THR A 138 26.08 14.06 -23.88
N THR A 139 26.69 13.60 -22.80
CA THR A 139 28.16 13.48 -22.69
C THR A 139 28.63 12.10 -23.15
N THR A 140 27.74 11.11 -23.20
CA THR A 140 28.05 9.73 -23.56
C THR A 140 27.79 9.49 -25.05
N GLN A 141 28.71 8.81 -25.73
CA GLN A 141 28.42 8.22 -27.04
C GLN A 141 27.53 6.99 -26.82
N GLY A 142 26.22 7.14 -27.05
CA GLY A 142 25.22 6.09 -26.86
C GLY A 142 23.96 6.56 -26.13
N ASP A 143 22.94 5.70 -26.10
CA ASP A 143 21.67 5.99 -25.43
C ASP A 143 21.87 6.12 -23.91
N SER A 144 21.73 7.35 -23.42
CA SER A 144 21.73 7.60 -21.99
C SER A 144 20.45 7.06 -21.37
N ARG A 145 20.58 6.27 -20.29
CA ARG A 145 19.45 5.90 -19.41
C ARG A 145 18.68 7.14 -18.91
N ARG A 146 19.30 8.31 -18.91
CA ARG A 146 18.72 9.59 -18.50
C ARG A 146 18.33 10.43 -19.73
N GLY A 147 17.26 10.04 -20.41
CA GLY A 147 16.71 10.79 -21.55
C GLY A 147 15.92 12.06 -21.19
N LYS A 148 15.58 12.23 -19.90
CA LYS A 148 14.67 13.28 -19.41
C LYS A 148 15.28 14.05 -18.24
N THR A 149 14.99 15.33 -18.19
CA THR A 149 15.28 16.22 -17.06
C THR A 149 14.01 16.92 -16.60
N PHE A 150 14.00 17.42 -15.37
CA PHE A 150 12.84 18.08 -14.78
C PHE A 150 13.18 19.51 -14.39
N GLN A 151 12.27 20.44 -14.70
CA GLN A 151 12.31 21.82 -14.28
C GLN A 151 11.24 22.03 -13.20
N TYR A 152 11.64 22.60 -12.07
CA TYR A 152 10.77 22.83 -10.92
C TYR A 152 10.47 24.31 -10.80
N GLN A 153 9.20 24.65 -10.65
CA GLN A 153 8.70 26.01 -10.62
C GLN A 153 7.89 26.24 -9.35
N LEU A 154 7.97 27.44 -8.79
CA LEU A 154 7.11 27.87 -7.70
C LEU A 154 6.57 29.26 -8.02
N ARG A 155 5.29 29.46 -7.71
CA ARG A 155 4.66 30.78 -7.78
C ARG A 155 4.97 31.56 -6.50
N LYS A 156 5.41 32.81 -6.63
CA LYS A 156 5.51 33.73 -5.49
C LYS A 156 4.13 34.14 -5.02
N VAL A 157 3.91 34.09 -3.71
CA VAL A 157 2.67 34.49 -3.05
C VAL A 157 2.97 35.78 -2.28
N LEU A 158 2.31 36.89 -2.64
CA LEU A 158 2.29 38.26 -2.04
C LEU A 158 3.35 39.26 -2.54
N THR A 159 3.10 40.58 -2.63
CA THR A 159 1.94 41.41 -2.19
C THR A 159 1.55 42.49 -3.21
N GLU A 160 2.43 42.85 -4.16
CA GLU A 160 2.19 43.95 -5.11
C GLU A 160 2.64 43.61 -6.55
N ASP A 161 3.38 42.51 -6.77
CA ASP A 161 3.91 42.13 -8.08
C ASP A 161 3.50 40.70 -8.53
N ASP A 162 2.62 40.67 -9.52
CA ASP A 162 2.44 39.74 -10.66
C ASP A 162 2.30 38.22 -10.46
N GLY A 163 2.45 37.68 -9.25
CA GLY A 163 2.35 36.23 -9.04
C GLY A 163 3.33 35.45 -9.94
N SER A 164 4.54 35.99 -10.11
CA SER A 164 5.55 35.47 -11.03
C SER A 164 5.94 34.02 -10.72
N ILE A 165 6.14 33.23 -11.79
CA ILE A 165 6.60 31.84 -11.71
C ILE A 165 8.13 31.85 -11.75
N VAL A 166 8.75 31.28 -10.73
CA VAL A 166 10.20 31.27 -10.56
C VAL A 166 10.73 29.86 -10.60
N ASP A 167 11.74 29.63 -11.45
CA ASP A 167 12.46 28.37 -11.47
C ASP A 167 13.29 28.18 -10.19
N VAL A 168 13.14 27.01 -9.58
CA VAL A 168 13.83 26.60 -8.37
C VAL A 168 14.52 25.26 -8.56
N CYS A 169 15.47 24.95 -7.68
CA CYS A 169 16.08 23.63 -7.68
C CYS A 169 15.13 22.59 -7.05
N LYS A 170 15.32 21.32 -7.42
CA LYS A 170 14.59 20.16 -6.87
C LYS A 170 14.57 20.15 -5.33
N VAL A 171 15.73 20.40 -4.71
CA VAL A 171 15.88 20.38 -3.25
C VAL A 171 14.99 21.44 -2.60
N PHE A 172 15.03 22.66 -3.14
CA PHE A 172 14.23 23.76 -2.63
C PHE A 172 12.73 23.45 -2.77
N PHE A 173 12.29 23.00 -3.95
CA PHE A 173 10.91 22.58 -4.19
C PHE A 173 10.43 21.55 -3.17
N LEU A 174 11.18 20.45 -2.98
CA LEU A 174 10.82 19.39 -2.02
C LEU A 174 10.74 19.91 -0.58
N THR A 175 11.73 20.69 -0.15
CA THR A 175 11.79 21.19 1.23
C THR A 175 10.71 22.22 1.53
N THR A 176 10.30 23.02 0.54
CA THR A 176 9.16 23.95 0.66
C THR A 176 7.85 23.18 0.85
N LEU A 177 7.67 22.04 0.19
CA LEU A 177 6.50 21.16 0.41
C LEU A 177 6.61 20.28 1.67
N GLY A 178 7.70 20.38 2.44
CA GLY A 178 7.93 19.58 3.64
C GLY A 178 8.44 18.15 3.39
N TYR A 179 8.81 17.82 2.16
CA TYR A 179 9.48 16.56 1.84
C TYR A 179 10.98 16.62 2.15
N ASN A 180 11.58 15.44 2.34
CA ASN A 180 13.03 15.34 2.51
C ASN A 180 13.76 15.66 1.20
N LYS A 181 14.95 16.28 1.30
CA LYS A 181 15.78 16.73 0.16
C LYS A 181 16.04 15.65 -0.90
N ARG A 182 16.07 14.38 -0.47
CA ARG A 182 16.34 13.20 -1.31
C ARG A 182 15.09 12.41 -1.71
N SER A 183 13.91 12.75 -1.18
CA SER A 183 12.68 11.97 -1.39
C SER A 183 11.80 12.61 -2.45
N ASP A 184 12.00 12.24 -3.71
CA ASP A 184 11.22 12.72 -4.85
C ASP A 184 10.27 11.68 -5.45
N GLY A 185 10.13 10.51 -4.80
CA GLY A 185 9.28 9.42 -5.30
C GLY A 185 7.80 9.81 -5.46
N VAL A 186 7.30 10.80 -4.72
CA VAL A 186 5.94 11.34 -4.93
C VAL A 186 5.86 12.06 -6.28
N ILE A 187 6.82 12.95 -6.56
CA ILE A 187 6.87 13.73 -7.81
C ILE A 187 7.05 12.79 -9.00
N MET A 188 8.01 11.86 -8.93
CA MET A 188 8.28 10.93 -10.02
C MET A 188 7.08 10.03 -10.35
N ARG A 189 6.35 9.55 -9.34
CA ARG A 189 5.12 8.77 -9.56
C ARG A 189 4.03 9.59 -10.25
N ILE A 190 3.91 10.87 -9.93
CA ILE A 190 2.94 11.77 -10.57
C ILE A 190 3.33 12.01 -12.03
N LEU A 191 4.60 12.34 -12.29
CA LEU A 191 5.10 12.65 -13.63
C LEU A 191 5.11 11.44 -14.57
N ASN A 192 5.34 10.24 -14.04
CA ASN A 192 5.31 8.99 -14.81
C ASN A 192 3.89 8.42 -14.97
N SER A 193 2.87 9.04 -14.36
CA SER A 193 1.50 8.53 -14.42
C SER A 193 0.81 8.80 -15.76
N ALA A 194 1.27 9.79 -16.51
CA ALA A 194 0.70 10.21 -17.78
C ALA A 194 1.82 10.68 -18.74
N PRO A 195 1.59 10.71 -20.05
CA PRO A 195 2.55 11.27 -21.00
C PRO A 195 2.74 12.79 -20.76
N PRO A 196 3.92 13.37 -21.08
CA PRO A 196 4.22 14.79 -20.86
C PRO A 196 3.24 15.75 -21.52
N GLU A 197 2.62 15.34 -22.62
CA GLU A 197 1.66 16.14 -23.40
C GLU A 197 0.26 16.15 -22.75
N ALA A 198 0.03 15.35 -21.70
CA ALA A 198 -1.25 15.30 -21.01
C ALA A 198 -1.51 16.59 -20.21
N LEU A 199 -2.76 17.07 -20.27
CA LEU A 199 -3.21 18.24 -19.52
C LEU A 199 -3.23 18.02 -18.00
N SER A 200 -3.32 16.77 -17.55
CA SER A 200 -3.41 16.41 -16.14
C SER A 200 -2.80 15.02 -15.88
N PRO A 201 -2.36 14.73 -14.64
CA PRO A 201 -1.85 13.41 -14.29
C PRO A 201 -2.96 12.36 -14.33
N ALA A 202 -2.59 11.09 -14.50
CA ALA A 202 -3.56 10.01 -14.41
C ALA A 202 -4.20 9.95 -13.01
N PRO A 203 -5.48 9.55 -12.92
CA PRO A 203 -6.21 9.49 -11.66
C PRO A 203 -5.53 8.54 -10.68
N ASP A 204 -5.68 8.79 -9.37
CA ASP A 204 -5.17 7.85 -8.37
C ASP A 204 -5.97 6.53 -8.42
N MET A 205 -5.25 5.40 -8.47
CA MET A 205 -5.82 4.05 -8.61
C MET A 205 -5.76 3.24 -7.32
N ARG A 206 -5.30 3.84 -6.20
CA ARG A 206 -5.29 3.19 -4.89
C ARG A 206 -6.70 2.74 -4.51
N GLY A 207 -6.83 1.49 -4.07
CA GLY A 207 -8.10 0.92 -3.63
C GLY A 207 -9.12 0.69 -4.75
N LYS A 208 -8.79 1.02 -6.02
CA LYS A 208 -9.67 0.80 -7.17
C LYS A 208 -9.45 -0.55 -7.87
N HIS A 209 -8.46 -1.33 -7.42
CA HIS A 209 -8.27 -2.68 -7.91
C HIS A 209 -9.41 -3.58 -7.44
N ALA A 210 -9.99 -4.33 -8.37
CA ALA A 210 -10.95 -5.37 -8.04
C ALA A 210 -10.24 -6.40 -7.12
N PRO A 211 -10.84 -6.77 -5.97
CA PRO A 211 -10.25 -7.79 -5.12
C PRO A 211 -10.21 -9.11 -5.87
N LYS A 212 -9.09 -9.85 -5.76
CA LYS A 212 -8.91 -11.15 -6.41
C LYS A 212 -10.02 -12.15 -6.06
N ASN A 213 -10.56 -12.05 -4.85
CA ASN A 213 -11.61 -12.93 -4.34
C ASN A 213 -13.02 -12.41 -4.66
N LYS A 214 -13.16 -11.41 -5.55
CA LYS A 214 -14.46 -10.94 -6.00
C LYS A 214 -15.04 -11.98 -6.96
N ILE A 215 -15.96 -12.78 -6.45
CA ILE A 215 -16.66 -13.81 -7.21
C ILE A 215 -17.93 -13.19 -7.79
N ASP A 216 -18.27 -13.59 -9.02
CA ASP A 216 -19.55 -13.22 -9.60
C ASP A 216 -20.68 -13.97 -8.87
N VAL A 217 -21.58 -13.20 -8.27
CA VAL A 217 -22.74 -13.72 -7.56
C VAL A 217 -23.61 -14.59 -8.49
N MET A 218 -23.64 -14.28 -9.79
CA MET A 218 -24.44 -15.03 -10.76
C MET A 218 -23.98 -16.48 -10.89
N GLU A 219 -22.70 -16.78 -10.72
CA GLU A 219 -22.20 -18.15 -10.80
C GLU A 219 -22.64 -18.99 -9.61
N ILE A 220 -22.63 -18.39 -8.41
CA ILE A 220 -23.14 -19.03 -7.19
C ILE A 220 -24.65 -19.30 -7.36
N GLN A 221 -25.40 -18.31 -7.86
CA GLN A 221 -26.84 -18.47 -8.08
C GLN A 221 -27.17 -19.52 -9.14
N ARG A 222 -26.38 -19.59 -10.21
CA ARG A 222 -26.52 -20.63 -11.25
C ARG A 222 -26.28 -22.02 -10.69
N HIS A 223 -25.25 -22.17 -9.86
CA HIS A 223 -24.95 -23.41 -9.17
C HIS A 223 -26.05 -23.80 -8.18
N ILE A 224 -26.61 -22.87 -7.39
CA ILE A 224 -27.74 -23.18 -6.51
C ILE A 224 -28.95 -23.66 -7.32
N LYS A 225 -29.22 -23.04 -8.48
CA LYS A 225 -30.32 -23.45 -9.37
C LYS A 225 -30.11 -24.82 -10.02
N SER A 226 -28.88 -25.29 -10.23
CA SER A 226 -28.64 -26.61 -10.84
C SER A 226 -29.07 -27.77 -9.94
N PHE A 227 -29.25 -27.55 -8.63
CA PHE A 227 -29.86 -28.54 -7.72
C PHE A 227 -31.39 -28.59 -7.81
N ASN A 228 -32.00 -27.85 -8.75
CA ASN A 228 -33.44 -27.79 -8.99
C ASN A 228 -34.28 -27.56 -7.72
N PRO A 229 -34.09 -26.43 -7.02
CA PRO A 229 -34.92 -26.08 -5.87
C PRO A 229 -36.41 -25.95 -6.26
N VAL A 230 -37.30 -26.67 -5.56
CA VAL A 230 -38.74 -26.80 -5.90
C VAL A 230 -39.63 -26.08 -4.91
N VAL A 231 -40.76 -25.54 -5.37
CA VAL A 231 -41.81 -25.00 -4.50
C VAL A 231 -42.60 -26.16 -3.89
N HIS A 232 -42.56 -26.31 -2.56
CA HIS A 232 -43.31 -27.34 -1.85
C HIS A 232 -44.82 -27.10 -1.97
N HIS A 233 -45.55 -28.07 -2.52
CA HIS A 233 -46.98 -27.97 -2.82
C HIS A 233 -47.82 -27.49 -1.63
N TYR A 234 -47.63 -28.12 -0.46
CA TYR A 234 -48.40 -27.82 0.75
C TYR A 234 -48.02 -26.51 1.45
N ARG A 235 -46.90 -25.86 1.08
CA ARG A 235 -46.44 -24.61 1.71
C ARG A 235 -46.65 -23.38 0.82
N ARG A 236 -47.31 -23.55 -0.33
CA ARG A 236 -47.54 -22.48 -1.32
C ARG A 236 -48.33 -21.31 -0.74
N GLU A 237 -49.34 -21.59 0.07
CA GLU A 237 -50.20 -20.56 0.67
C GLU A 237 -49.47 -19.77 1.77
N HIS A 238 -48.59 -20.43 2.54
CA HIS A 238 -47.89 -19.81 3.67
C HIS A 238 -46.51 -19.24 3.31
N ALA A 239 -45.89 -19.69 2.21
CA ALA A 239 -44.56 -19.25 1.77
C ALA A 239 -44.39 -19.39 0.23
N PRO A 240 -45.06 -18.54 -0.57
CA PRO A 240 -45.13 -18.69 -2.03
C PRO A 240 -43.78 -18.52 -2.74
N ASN A 241 -42.87 -17.71 -2.18
CA ASN A 241 -41.56 -17.41 -2.78
C ASN A 241 -40.41 -18.25 -2.22
N ARG A 242 -40.70 -19.24 -1.36
CA ARG A 242 -39.68 -20.08 -0.74
C ARG A 242 -39.49 -21.36 -1.53
N LEU A 243 -38.24 -21.64 -1.87
CA LEU A 243 -37.86 -22.86 -2.57
C LEU A 243 -37.23 -23.86 -1.61
N TYR A 244 -37.44 -25.14 -1.89
CA TYR A 244 -36.97 -26.21 -1.05
C TYR A 244 -36.05 -27.16 -1.82
N LEU A 245 -34.95 -27.54 -1.16
CA LEU A 245 -34.08 -28.63 -1.56
C LEU A 245 -34.36 -29.87 -0.70
N PRO A 246 -34.07 -31.08 -1.23
CA PRO A 246 -34.17 -32.33 -0.46
C PRO A 246 -33.34 -32.29 0.83
N SER A 247 -33.76 -33.07 1.82
CA SER A 247 -33.05 -33.23 3.12
C SER A 247 -31.66 -33.85 2.97
N ASP A 248 -31.45 -34.63 1.91
CA ASP A 248 -30.25 -35.45 1.72
C ASP A 248 -29.02 -34.62 1.29
N ILE A 249 -29.24 -33.36 0.91
CA ILE A 249 -28.20 -32.46 0.45
C ILE A 249 -28.02 -31.37 1.49
N THR A 250 -26.80 -31.17 2.00
CA THR A 250 -26.52 -30.07 2.92
C THR A 250 -25.86 -28.89 2.22
N ILE A 251 -25.90 -27.72 2.85
CA ILE A 251 -25.15 -26.52 2.39
C ILE A 251 -23.66 -26.83 2.26
N THR A 252 -23.12 -27.67 3.14
CA THR A 252 -21.71 -28.04 3.12
C THR A 252 -21.38 -28.85 1.87
N ASP A 253 -22.26 -29.75 1.46
CA ASP A 253 -22.07 -30.57 0.25
C ASP A 253 -22.15 -29.71 -1.01
N MET A 254 -23.15 -28.84 -1.10
CA MET A 254 -23.28 -27.87 -2.20
C MET A 254 -22.05 -26.94 -2.27
N HIS A 255 -21.55 -26.47 -1.13
CA HIS A 255 -20.37 -25.60 -1.09
C HIS A 255 -19.10 -26.35 -1.53
N LYS A 256 -18.95 -27.62 -1.12
CA LYS A 256 -17.85 -28.48 -1.53
C LYS A 256 -17.87 -28.73 -3.03
N ASP A 257 -19.04 -29.04 -3.60
CA ASP A 257 -19.22 -29.22 -5.05
C ASP A 257 -18.88 -27.94 -5.83
N PHE A 258 -19.35 -26.77 -5.35
CA PHE A 258 -19.03 -25.49 -5.97
C PHE A 258 -17.52 -25.19 -5.96
N CYS A 259 -16.84 -25.51 -4.86
CA CYS A 259 -15.39 -25.31 -4.72
C CYS A 259 -14.57 -26.29 -5.57
N GLN A 260 -15.11 -27.46 -5.89
CA GLN A 260 -14.48 -28.43 -6.78
C GLN A 260 -14.61 -28.03 -8.25
N ASN A 261 -15.76 -27.48 -8.64
CA ASN A 261 -16.10 -27.25 -10.04
C ASN A 261 -15.81 -25.83 -10.54
N VAL A 262 -15.81 -24.81 -9.66
CA VAL A 262 -15.82 -23.40 -10.10
C VAL A 262 -14.74 -22.55 -9.40
N PHE A 263 -14.94 -22.22 -8.12
CA PHE A 263 -14.07 -21.29 -7.40
C PHE A 263 -14.00 -21.58 -5.90
N ALA A 264 -12.82 -21.40 -5.32
CA ALA A 264 -12.63 -21.45 -3.88
C ALA A 264 -13.27 -20.23 -3.20
N ILE A 265 -14.39 -20.45 -2.52
CA ILE A 265 -15.13 -19.42 -1.76
C ILE A 265 -15.28 -19.83 -0.30
N SER A 266 -15.48 -18.86 0.59
CA SER A 266 -15.90 -19.15 1.96
C SER A 266 -17.31 -19.75 1.99
N ARG A 267 -17.53 -20.77 2.83
CA ARG A 267 -18.85 -21.39 3.04
C ARG A 267 -19.92 -20.36 3.44
N GLU A 268 -19.53 -19.36 4.22
CA GLU A 268 -20.45 -18.32 4.70
C GLU A 268 -20.93 -17.41 3.56
N SER A 269 -20.04 -17.04 2.63
CA SER A 269 -20.43 -16.30 1.43
C SER A 269 -21.41 -17.09 0.55
N TYR A 270 -21.17 -18.39 0.40
CA TYR A 270 -22.08 -19.29 -0.33
C TYR A 270 -23.44 -19.40 0.37
N ARG A 271 -23.45 -19.66 1.69
CA ARG A 271 -24.65 -19.72 2.52
C ARG A 271 -25.50 -18.47 2.42
N LYS A 272 -24.88 -17.28 2.44
CA LYS A 272 -25.60 -16.01 2.29
C LYS A 272 -26.37 -15.95 0.98
N GLN A 273 -25.81 -16.45 -0.12
CA GLN A 273 -26.52 -16.49 -1.40
C GLN A 273 -27.70 -17.47 -1.41
N VAL A 274 -27.57 -18.62 -0.74
CA VAL A 274 -28.69 -19.57 -0.56
C VAL A 274 -29.85 -18.92 0.18
N VAL A 275 -29.55 -18.15 1.24
CA VAL A 275 -30.55 -17.41 2.03
C VAL A 275 -31.16 -16.27 1.21
N GLU A 276 -30.34 -15.50 0.49
CA GLU A 276 -30.80 -14.40 -0.40
C GLU A 276 -31.76 -14.92 -1.49
N MET A 277 -31.52 -16.13 -2.00
CA MET A 277 -32.38 -16.81 -2.97
C MET A 277 -33.64 -17.43 -2.36
N ASN A 278 -33.88 -17.28 -1.05
CA ASN A 278 -34.99 -17.90 -0.31
C ASN A 278 -35.07 -19.43 -0.48
N VAL A 279 -33.91 -20.10 -0.60
CA VAL A 279 -33.82 -21.56 -0.68
C VAL A 279 -33.63 -22.13 0.72
N SER A 280 -34.32 -23.23 1.05
CA SER A 280 -34.24 -23.89 2.34
C SER A 280 -34.25 -25.40 2.20
N PHE A 281 -33.82 -26.10 3.24
CA PHE A 281 -33.79 -27.55 3.26
C PHE A 281 -35.08 -28.08 3.87
N ALA A 282 -35.67 -29.10 3.26
CA ALA A 282 -36.79 -29.81 3.86
C ALA A 282 -36.28 -30.54 5.11
N VAL A 283 -36.83 -30.23 6.28
CA VAL A 283 -36.62 -31.03 7.49
C VAL A 283 -37.72 -32.09 7.46
N LEU A 284 -37.32 -33.33 7.24
CA LEU A 284 -38.18 -34.47 7.55
C LEU A 284 -38.05 -34.68 9.06
N GLU A 285 -39.04 -34.19 9.82
CA GLU A 285 -39.18 -34.59 11.22
C GLU A 285 -39.46 -36.10 11.20
N GLY A 286 -38.45 -36.89 11.56
CA GLY A 286 -38.57 -38.33 11.68
C GLY A 286 -39.36 -38.71 12.93
N GLU A 287 -40.28 -39.65 12.75
CA GLU A 287 -40.85 -40.51 13.80
C GLU A 287 -39.77 -41.32 14.54
#